data_AF-A0A2N3DKG4-F1
#
_entry.id   AF-A0A2N3DKG4-F1
#
_cell.length_a   1.000
_cell.length_b   1.000
_cell.length_c   1.000
_cell.angle_alpha   90.00
_cell.angle_beta   90.00
_cell.angle_gamma   90.00
#
_symmetry.space_group_name_H-M   'P 1'
#
loop_
_entity.id
_entity.type
_entity.pdbx_description
1 polymer ?
#
loop_
_entity_poly.entity_id
_entity_poly.type
_entity_poly.pdbx_seq_one_letter_code
_entity_poly.pdbx_strand_id
1 'polypeptide(L)'
;SRVTSNKYLACARGTFELKYFFTSGVASADGEGASSAAIKARIKALIDDETAKNILSDQQLAEMLQKEGFDLARRTVAKYREAIGLGSSADRRRAKKLAGAG
;
A
#
# COMPACT_ATOMS: atom_id res chain seq x y z
N SER A 1 13.80 15.45 -18.91
CA SER A 1 13.07 15.14 -20.16
C SER A 1 12.71 16.45 -20.86
N ARG A 2 12.98 16.58 -22.16
CA ARG A 2 12.69 17.80 -22.95
C ARG A 2 11.43 17.65 -23.83
N VAL A 3 10.93 16.42 -24.00
CA VAL A 3 9.80 16.06 -24.87
C VAL A 3 8.44 16.44 -24.27
N THR A 4 8.36 16.56 -22.93
CA THR A 4 7.10 16.78 -22.20
C THR A 4 6.91 18.22 -21.69
N SER A 5 7.93 19.07 -21.80
CA SER A 5 7.88 20.47 -21.39
C SER A 5 7.12 21.31 -22.42
N ASN A 6 6.24 22.21 -21.98
CA ASN A 6 5.41 23.07 -22.85
C ASN A 6 4.43 22.33 -23.80
N LYS A 7 4.08 21.09 -23.48
CA LYS A 7 2.96 20.39 -24.12
C LYS A 7 1.81 20.32 -23.13
N TYR A 8 0.59 20.51 -23.62
CA TYR A 8 -0.62 20.56 -22.78
C TYR A 8 -1.67 19.62 -23.37
N LEU A 9 -2.39 18.92 -22.50
CA LEU A 9 -3.52 18.07 -22.84
C LEU A 9 -4.80 18.78 -22.39
N ALA A 10 -5.67 19.12 -23.34
CA ALA A 10 -7.00 19.62 -23.05
C ALA A 10 -7.98 18.44 -23.01
N CYS A 11 -8.77 18.35 -21.94
CA CYS A 11 -9.86 17.37 -21.81
C CYS A 11 -11.09 18.05 -21.20
N ALA A 12 -12.22 17.33 -21.16
CA ALA A 12 -13.50 17.86 -20.67
C ALA A 12 -13.46 18.39 -19.22
N ARG A 13 -12.43 18.02 -18.44
CA ARG A 13 -12.21 18.46 -17.05
C ARG A 13 -11.16 19.58 -16.91
N GLY A 14 -10.58 20.09 -18.01
CA GLY A 14 -9.60 21.18 -18.00
C GLY A 14 -8.35 20.91 -18.85
N THR A 15 -7.37 21.80 -18.76
CA THR A 15 -6.11 21.72 -19.51
C THR A 15 -4.94 21.45 -18.56
N PHE A 16 -4.18 20.39 -18.81
CA PHE A 16 -3.09 19.94 -17.94
C PHE A 16 -1.75 19.94 -18.70
N GLU A 17 -0.68 20.38 -18.03
CA GLU A 17 0.67 20.28 -18.59
C GLU A 17 1.09 18.80 -18.68
N LEU A 18 1.58 18.37 -19.84
CA LEU A 18 1.87 16.95 -20.12
C LEU A 18 2.92 16.39 -19.15
N LYS A 19 3.84 17.23 -18.68
CA LYS A 19 4.83 16.89 -17.63
C LYS A 19 4.17 16.36 -16.35
N TYR A 20 2.97 16.81 -16.00
CA TYR A 20 2.22 16.33 -14.84
C TYR A 20 2.09 14.79 -14.83
N PHE A 21 1.91 14.17 -16.00
CA PHE A 21 1.76 12.72 -16.16
C PHE A 21 3.10 11.95 -16.18
N PHE A 22 4.23 12.64 -16.30
CA PHE A 22 5.56 12.01 -16.44
C PHE A 22 6.53 12.39 -15.32
N THR A 23 6.10 13.14 -14.30
CA THR A 23 6.90 13.32 -13.08
C THR A 23 6.69 12.12 -12.16
N SER A 24 7.78 11.48 -11.76
CA SER A 24 7.83 10.29 -10.91
C SER A 24 7.42 10.55 -9.45
N GLY A 25 6.49 11.45 -9.17
CA GLY A 25 6.23 11.92 -7.80
C GLY A 25 4.87 12.48 -7.47
N VAL A 26 3.91 12.53 -8.40
CA VAL A 26 2.54 13.00 -8.08
C VAL A 26 1.49 12.28 -8.92
N ALA A 27 1.38 10.97 -8.73
CA ALA A 27 0.17 10.23 -9.08
C ALA A 27 -0.88 10.41 -7.97
N SER A 28 -1.42 11.63 -7.87
CA SER A 28 -2.68 11.89 -7.16
C SER A 28 -3.62 12.59 -8.12
N ALA A 29 -4.21 11.80 -9.03
CA ALA A 29 -5.38 12.21 -9.81
C ALA A 29 -6.36 11.04 -10.08
N ASP A 30 -5.91 9.78 -10.12
CA ASP A 30 -6.80 8.63 -10.42
C ASP A 30 -6.42 7.32 -9.66
N GLY A 31 -6.18 7.42 -8.35
CA GLY A 31 -6.27 6.23 -7.48
C GLY A 31 -4.97 5.62 -6.98
N GLU A 32 -3.78 6.03 -7.41
CA GLU A 32 -2.51 5.43 -6.92
C GLU A 32 -2.02 5.99 -5.56
N GLY A 33 -2.12 7.30 -5.35
CA GLY A 33 -1.89 7.92 -4.03
C GLY A 33 -2.93 7.54 -2.99
N ALA A 34 -4.22 7.55 -3.37
CA ALA A 34 -5.33 7.11 -2.52
C ALA A 34 -5.26 5.61 -2.22
N SER A 35 -4.93 4.77 -3.20
CA SER A 35 -4.75 3.33 -2.97
C SER A 35 -3.57 3.06 -2.07
N SER A 36 -2.45 3.78 -2.11
CA SER A 36 -1.35 3.52 -1.18
C SER A 36 -1.74 3.75 0.30
N ALA A 37 -2.52 4.79 0.59
CA ALA A 37 -3.04 5.04 1.93
C ALA A 37 -4.14 4.05 2.30
N ALA A 38 -5.05 3.71 1.37
CA ALA A 38 -6.09 2.72 1.57
C ALA A 38 -5.52 1.32 1.79
N ILE A 39 -4.51 0.90 1.02
CA ILE A 39 -3.79 -0.37 1.15
C ILE A 39 -3.08 -0.41 2.50
N LYS A 40 -2.40 0.66 2.93
CA LYS A 40 -1.79 0.73 4.27
C LYS A 40 -2.83 0.59 5.38
N ALA A 41 -3.96 1.29 5.28
CA ALA A 41 -5.06 1.17 6.23
C ALA A 41 -5.65 -0.24 6.21
N ARG A 42 -5.72 -0.88 5.05
CA ARG A 42 -6.24 -2.24 4.89
C ARG A 42 -5.30 -3.30 5.46
N ILE A 43 -3.99 -3.18 5.18
CA ILE A 43 -2.93 -3.99 5.80
C ILE A 43 -3.02 -3.87 7.32
N LYS A 44 -3.20 -2.65 7.84
CA LYS A 44 -3.37 -2.43 9.27
C LYS A 44 -4.62 -3.13 9.81
N ALA A 45 -5.77 -2.97 9.16
CA ALA A 45 -7.01 -3.64 9.57
C ALA A 45 -6.90 -5.17 9.57
N LEU A 46 -6.25 -5.75 8.54
CA LEU A 46 -6.01 -7.20 8.46
C LEU A 46 -5.07 -7.69 9.59
N ILE A 47 -4.06 -6.91 9.94
CA ILE A 47 -3.14 -7.24 11.05
C ILE A 47 -3.83 -7.05 12.41
N ASP A 48 -4.68 -6.04 12.55
CA ASP A 48 -5.42 -5.78 13.78
C ASP A 48 -6.45 -6.91 14.06
N ASP A 49 -7.05 -7.48 13.01
CA ASP A 49 -7.95 -8.64 13.08
C ASP A 49 -7.22 -9.98 13.31
N GLU A 50 -5.87 -10.00 13.24
CA GLU A 50 -5.10 -11.23 13.41
C GLU A 50 -5.13 -11.75 14.86
N THR A 51 -5.37 -13.05 15.03
CA THR A 51 -5.41 -13.70 16.35
C THR A 51 -4.04 -14.25 16.72
N ALA A 52 -3.76 -14.40 18.03
CA ALA A 52 -2.47 -14.94 18.50
C ALA A 52 -2.17 -16.36 17.97
N LYS A 53 -3.20 -17.10 17.56
CA LYS A 53 -3.08 -18.43 16.94
C LYS A 53 -2.86 -18.38 15.42
N ASN A 54 -3.25 -17.29 14.76
CA ASN A 54 -3.15 -17.16 13.31
C ASN A 54 -2.62 -15.78 12.92
N ILE A 55 -1.29 -15.70 12.78
CA ILE A 55 -0.58 -14.46 12.39
C ILE A 55 -0.33 -14.49 10.90
N LEU A 56 -0.77 -13.43 10.24
CA LEU A 56 -0.74 -13.33 8.80
C LEU A 56 0.68 -13.02 8.33
N SER A 57 1.24 -13.88 7.49
CA SER A 57 2.48 -13.58 6.79
C SER A 57 2.27 -12.48 5.73
N ASP A 58 3.35 -11.81 5.34
CA ASP A 58 3.31 -10.81 4.26
C ASP A 58 2.80 -11.42 2.93
N GLN A 59 2.95 -12.74 2.74
CA GLN A 59 2.41 -13.47 1.59
C GLN A 59 0.88 -13.61 1.69
N GLN A 60 0.35 -13.98 2.86
CA GLN A 60 -1.10 -14.11 3.07
C GLN A 60 -1.81 -12.76 2.96
N LEU A 61 -1.18 -11.68 3.45
CA LEU A 61 -1.68 -10.32 3.27
C LEU A 61 -1.77 -9.95 1.78
N ALA A 62 -0.77 -10.31 0.98
CA ALA A 62 -0.80 -10.09 -0.47
C ALA A 62 -1.95 -10.88 -1.14
N GLU A 63 -2.15 -12.15 -0.79
CA GLU A 63 -3.25 -12.97 -1.32
C GLU A 63 -4.63 -12.43 -0.92
N MET A 64 -4.79 -11.95 0.30
CA MET A 64 -6.04 -11.33 0.77
C MET A 64 -6.33 -10.04 0.02
N LEU A 65 -5.31 -9.19 -0.14
CA LEU A 65 -5.42 -7.95 -0.91
C LEU A 65 -5.74 -8.24 -2.38
N GLN A 66 -5.16 -9.28 -2.97
CA GLN A 66 -5.45 -9.70 -4.34
C GLN A 66 -6.92 -10.12 -4.51
N LYS A 67 -7.51 -10.81 -3.52
CA LYS A 67 -8.95 -11.14 -3.52
C LYS A 67 -9.84 -9.90 -3.42
N GLU A 68 -9.36 -8.83 -2.79
CA GLU A 68 -10.04 -7.53 -2.73
C GLU A 68 -9.84 -6.69 -4.01
N GLY A 69 -9.07 -7.19 -4.99
CA GLY A 69 -8.78 -6.49 -6.24
C GLY A 69 -7.46 -5.70 -6.25
N PHE A 70 -6.66 -5.79 -5.19
CA PHE A 70 -5.35 -5.14 -5.09
C PHE A 70 -4.24 -6.14 -5.45
N ASP A 71 -3.75 -6.09 -6.68
CA ASP A 71 -2.62 -6.91 -7.11
C ASP A 71 -1.30 -6.33 -6.60
N LEU A 72 -0.78 -6.88 -5.50
CA LEU A 72 0.41 -6.40 -4.81
C LEU A 72 1.40 -7.53 -4.57
N ALA A 73 2.66 -7.31 -4.93
CA ALA A 73 3.72 -8.23 -4.59
C ALA A 73 4.02 -8.21 -3.07
N ARG A 74 4.44 -9.36 -2.53
CA ARG A 74 4.88 -9.54 -1.14
C ARG A 74 5.91 -8.50 -0.66
N ARG A 75 6.82 -8.06 -1.55
CA ARG A 75 7.82 -7.00 -1.23
C ARG A 75 7.17 -5.63 -1.03
N THR A 76 6.13 -5.32 -1.80
CA THR A 76 5.37 -4.06 -1.68
C THR A 76 4.59 -4.03 -0.38
N VAL A 77 3.95 -5.15 -0.01
CA VAL A 77 3.27 -5.30 1.28
C VAL A 77 4.25 -5.12 2.44
N ALA A 78 5.43 -5.75 2.39
CA ALA A 78 6.46 -5.59 3.42
C ALA A 78 6.90 -4.12 3.56
N LYS A 79 7.17 -3.43 2.45
CA LYS A 79 7.52 -2.00 2.44
C LYS A 79 6.43 -1.13 3.06
N TYR A 80 5.16 -1.41 2.76
CA TYR A 80 4.03 -0.67 3.32
C TYR A 80 3.80 -0.96 4.79
N ARG A 81 3.98 -2.22 5.22
CA ARG A 81 3.94 -2.63 6.62
C ARG A 81 5.01 -1.92 7.45
N GLU A 82 6.24 -1.86 6.96
CA GLU A 82 7.35 -1.14 7.60
C GLU A 82 7.08 0.36 7.66
N ALA A 83 6.52 0.93 6.59
CA ALA A 83 6.18 2.35 6.54
C ALA A 83 5.10 2.78 7.56
N ILE A 84 4.29 1.86 8.06
CA ILE A 84 3.30 2.10 9.13
C ILE A 84 3.77 1.63 10.51
N GLY A 85 5.04 1.21 10.65
CA GLY A 85 5.63 0.83 11.92
C GLY A 85 5.20 -0.54 12.45
N LEU A 86 4.59 -1.39 11.61
CA LEU A 86 4.20 -2.73 12.03
C LEU A 86 5.38 -3.70 11.87
N GLY A 87 5.68 -4.46 12.94
CA GLY A 87 6.75 -5.45 12.95
C GLY A 87 6.52 -6.61 11.98
N SER A 88 7.57 -7.39 11.73
CA SER A 88 7.49 -8.57 10.87
C SER A 88 6.52 -9.60 11.46
N SER A 89 6.02 -10.52 10.64
CA SER A 89 5.18 -11.63 11.13
C SER A 89 5.86 -12.43 12.26
N ALA A 90 7.19 -12.52 12.26
CA ALA A 90 7.96 -13.14 13.35
C ALA A 90 7.94 -12.32 14.64
N ASP A 91 8.07 -10.98 14.54
CA ASP A 91 8.04 -10.08 15.69
C ASP A 91 6.63 -10.02 16.31
N ARG A 92 5.60 -9.94 15.46
CA ARG A 92 4.19 -9.97 15.90
C ARG A 92 3.84 -11.28 16.60
N ARG A 93 4.43 -12.39 16.16
CA ARG A 93 4.31 -13.71 16.81
C ARG A 93 4.91 -13.75 18.20
N ARG A 94 6.08 -13.15 18.39
CA ARG A 94 6.69 -13.05 19.72
C ARG A 94 5.86 -12.13 20.63
N ALA A 95 5.44 -10.96 20.13
CA ALA A 95 4.64 -10.00 20.89
C ALA A 95 3.29 -10.58 21.36
N LYS A 96 2.52 -11.22 20.47
CA LYS A 96 1.21 -11.82 20.84
C LYS A 96 1.36 -13.05 21.75
N LYS A 97 2.43 -13.84 21.63
CA LYS A 97 2.73 -14.94 22.57
C LYS A 97 3.03 -14.41 23.97
N LEU A 98 3.72 -13.27 24.07
CA LEU A 98 3.99 -12.61 25.33
C LEU A 98 2.72 -12.00 25.95
N ALA A 99 1.84 -11.42 25.11
CA ALA A 99 0.59 -10.80 25.56
C ALA A 99 -0.50 -11.80 26.01
N GLY A 100 -0.48 -13.04 25.49
CA GLY A 100 -1.41 -14.11 25.92
C GLY A 100 -0.91 -14.96 27.09
N ALA A 101 0.24 -14.59 27.69
CA ALA A 101 0.85 -15.30 28.81
C ALA A 101 0.67 -14.57 30.17
N GLY A 102 -0.19 -13.55 30.23
CA GLY A 102 -0.62 -12.87 31.46
C GLY A 102 -2.13 -12.91 31.59
#